data_AF-A0A292S500-F1
#
_entry.id   AF-A0A292S500-F1
#
_cell.length_a   1.000
_cell.length_b   1.000
_cell.length_c   1.000
_cell.angle_alpha   90.00
_cell.angle_beta   90.00
_cell.angle_gamma   90.00
#
_symmetry.space_group_name_H-M   'P 1'
#
loop_
_entity.id
_entity.type
_entity.pdbx_description
1 polymer ?
#
loop_
_entity_poly.entity_id
_entity_poly.type
_entity_poly.pdbx_seq_one_letter_code
_entity_poly.pdbx_strand_id
1 'polypeptide(L)'
;NYLPLMAHNMPFKDDYIQNISPDKESKQTMVDADLVAVTGDVGEFRAGITLAENLPNDDKLSIKELDGGRRNVYHRQIRLITSEDAREKMKKRLAATVNPELHQYYNDEADHWFTVGHENGHSLGPKSGTEGLGKYKSIIEENKADMISLAMLDVLTEAGMYTPEQRKQIIVTYAADNMMTSKPTLSQAHRVRSVMQNYYFIKEGAMEISPEGILNVDIEKMVPTARKMLEEIIQVQMKGDFSKGEKYVLDNFVWTPEMETMAQNIKKVSKTLNGKVESPLADKLLES
;
A
#
# COMPACT_ATOMS: atom_id res chain seq x y z
N ASN A 1 -1.82 6.68 -18.89
CA ASN A 1 -0.94 6.06 -19.91
C ASN A 1 0.09 5.06 -19.39
N TYR A 2 0.33 4.92 -18.08
CA TYR A 2 1.36 4.00 -17.56
C TYR A 2 0.86 2.58 -17.21
N LEU A 3 -0.46 2.37 -17.08
CA LEU A 3 -1.00 1.08 -16.68
C LEU A 3 -0.70 -0.07 -17.67
N PRO A 4 -0.81 0.12 -19.01
CA PRO A 4 -0.36 -0.91 -19.97
C PRO A 4 1.14 -1.20 -19.87
N LEU A 5 1.97 -0.18 -19.60
CA LEU A 5 3.41 -0.34 -19.38
C LEU A 5 3.68 -1.20 -18.12
N MET A 6 2.97 -0.94 -17.02
CA MET A 6 3.06 -1.75 -15.80
C MET A 6 2.61 -3.19 -16.07
N ALA A 7 1.50 -3.40 -16.79
CA ALA A 7 1.02 -4.72 -17.19
C ALA A 7 2.09 -5.48 -18.01
N HIS A 8 2.76 -4.81 -18.93
CA HIS A 8 3.84 -5.41 -19.74
C HIS A 8 5.08 -5.80 -18.91
N ASN A 9 5.26 -5.21 -17.73
CA ASN A 9 6.40 -5.46 -16.84
C ASN A 9 6.06 -6.39 -15.65
N MET A 10 4.82 -6.89 -15.57
CA MET A 10 4.45 -7.88 -14.57
C MET A 10 5.20 -9.20 -14.77
N PRO A 11 5.61 -9.89 -13.69
CA PRO A 11 6.25 -11.19 -13.80
C PRO A 11 5.27 -12.24 -14.31
N PHE A 12 5.74 -13.21 -15.10
CA PHE A 12 4.94 -14.31 -15.66
C PHE A 12 3.72 -13.86 -16.50
N LYS A 13 3.76 -12.64 -17.08
CA LYS A 13 2.62 -12.05 -17.82
C LYS A 13 2.06 -12.91 -18.95
N ASP A 14 2.85 -13.82 -19.51
CA ASP A 14 2.45 -14.71 -20.61
C ASP A 14 1.82 -16.02 -20.09
N ASP A 15 1.94 -16.30 -18.78
CA ASP A 15 1.44 -17.53 -18.14
C ASP A 15 0.04 -17.36 -17.53
N TYR A 16 -0.52 -16.15 -17.55
CA TYR A 16 -1.88 -15.87 -17.08
C TYR A 16 -2.55 -14.76 -17.89
N ILE A 17 -3.88 -14.68 -17.79
CA ILE A 17 -4.64 -13.58 -18.40
C ILE A 17 -4.63 -12.39 -17.45
N GLN A 18 -4.06 -11.27 -17.88
CA GLN A 18 -4.09 -10.00 -17.16
C GLN A 18 -5.52 -9.44 -17.07
N ASN A 19 -5.81 -8.73 -15.98
CA ASN A 19 -7.02 -7.93 -15.86
C ASN A 19 -7.06 -6.76 -16.86
N ILE A 20 -5.91 -6.10 -17.07
CA ILE A 20 -5.75 -5.02 -18.03
C ILE A 20 -4.97 -5.53 -19.25
N SER A 21 -5.54 -5.34 -20.45
CA SER A 21 -4.84 -5.67 -21.70
C SER A 21 -3.71 -4.66 -21.95
N PRO A 22 -2.48 -5.12 -22.27
CA PRO A 22 -1.37 -4.24 -22.60
C PRO A 22 -1.56 -3.52 -23.95
N ASP A 23 -2.42 -4.05 -24.83
CA ASP A 23 -2.57 -3.59 -26.22
C ASP A 23 -3.84 -2.75 -26.45
N LYS A 24 -4.59 -2.44 -25.38
CA LYS A 24 -5.82 -1.64 -25.45
C LYS A 24 -5.76 -0.48 -24.47
N GLU A 25 -6.42 0.63 -24.81
CA GLU A 25 -6.61 1.71 -23.85
C GLU A 25 -7.40 1.22 -22.63
N SER A 26 -6.86 1.45 -21.45
CA SER A 26 -7.52 1.11 -20.19
C SER A 26 -8.72 2.04 -19.98
N LYS A 27 -9.87 1.45 -19.63
CA LYS A 27 -11.06 2.20 -19.17
C LYS A 27 -10.99 2.58 -17.69
N GLN A 28 -9.85 2.39 -17.02
CA GLN A 28 -9.67 2.78 -15.63
C GLN A 28 -9.63 4.31 -15.52
N THR A 29 -10.43 4.85 -14.62
CA THR A 29 -10.48 6.30 -14.35
C THR A 29 -10.01 6.59 -12.94
N MET A 30 -9.41 7.76 -12.76
CA MET A 30 -8.86 8.21 -11.49
C MET A 30 -9.40 9.61 -11.21
N VAL A 31 -9.95 9.83 -10.02
CA VAL A 31 -10.51 11.13 -9.64
C VAL A 31 -10.12 11.49 -8.21
N ASP A 32 -9.64 12.71 -8.03
CA ASP A 32 -9.60 13.34 -6.72
C ASP A 32 -10.99 13.85 -6.35
N ALA A 33 -11.41 13.53 -5.13
CA ALA A 33 -12.67 13.99 -4.57
C ALA A 33 -12.41 14.76 -3.27
N ASP A 34 -13.15 15.86 -3.09
CA ASP A 34 -13.35 16.47 -1.78
C ASP A 34 -14.51 15.78 -1.08
N LEU A 35 -14.24 15.33 0.14
CA LEU A 35 -15.24 14.72 0.99
C LEU A 35 -16.10 15.80 1.64
N VAL A 36 -17.41 15.70 1.45
CA VAL A 36 -18.40 16.52 2.18
C VAL A 36 -18.79 15.83 3.50
N ALA A 37 -18.99 14.50 3.45
CA ALA A 37 -19.35 13.68 4.60
C ALA A 37 -18.82 12.24 4.42
N VAL A 38 -18.56 11.56 5.53
CA VAL A 38 -18.23 10.12 5.57
C VAL A 38 -19.22 9.40 6.49
N THR A 39 -19.75 8.26 6.05
CA THR A 39 -20.73 7.48 6.81
C THR A 39 -20.52 5.99 6.58
N GLY A 40 -21.12 5.13 7.42
CA GLY A 40 -21.00 3.68 7.29
C GLY A 40 -19.56 3.18 7.47
N ASP A 41 -19.18 2.17 6.70
CA ASP A 41 -17.86 1.52 6.75
C ASP A 41 -16.71 2.52 6.43
N VAL A 42 -16.96 3.45 5.51
CA VAL A 42 -16.01 4.51 5.12
C VAL A 42 -15.81 5.55 6.23
N GLY A 43 -16.78 5.67 7.14
CA GLY A 43 -16.77 6.59 8.28
C GLY A 43 -16.69 5.90 9.64
N GLU A 44 -16.26 4.62 9.71
CA GLU A 44 -16.45 3.83 10.92
C GLU A 44 -15.75 4.44 12.15
N PHE A 45 -16.56 4.62 13.20
CA PHE A 45 -16.40 5.47 14.38
C PHE A 45 -15.19 5.16 15.31
N ARG A 46 -14.22 4.32 14.90
CA ARG A 46 -13.17 3.82 15.81
C ARG A 46 -11.74 3.59 15.27
N ALA A 47 -11.38 3.76 13.99
CA ALA A 47 -10.00 3.41 13.59
C ALA A 47 -9.34 4.12 12.39
N GLY A 48 -10.03 5.01 11.66
CA GLY A 48 -9.45 5.72 10.53
C GLY A 48 -10.50 6.02 9.46
N ILE A 49 -10.16 6.90 8.51
CA ILE A 49 -10.98 7.22 7.35
C ILE A 49 -10.30 6.59 6.13
N THR A 50 -11.07 5.95 5.27
CA THR A 50 -10.55 5.36 4.02
C THR A 50 -9.85 6.43 3.18
N LEU A 51 -8.59 6.18 2.80
CA LEU A 51 -7.78 7.14 2.05
C LEU A 51 -8.16 7.17 0.56
N ALA A 52 -8.35 5.99 -0.03
CA ALA A 52 -8.62 5.76 -1.43
C ALA A 52 -9.48 4.50 -1.60
N GLU A 53 -10.20 4.42 -2.73
CA GLU A 53 -11.05 3.28 -3.05
C GLU A 53 -10.92 2.95 -4.54
N ASN A 54 -10.78 1.66 -4.87
CA ASN A 54 -10.81 1.17 -6.24
C ASN A 54 -12.01 0.25 -6.45
N LEU A 55 -13.07 0.79 -7.04
CA LEU A 55 -14.38 0.15 -7.15
C LEU A 55 -14.90 0.17 -8.60
N PRO A 56 -15.84 -0.73 -8.97
CA PRO A 56 -16.46 -1.77 -8.14
C PRO A 56 -15.62 -3.04 -7.97
N ASN A 57 -15.89 -3.80 -6.91
CA ASN A 57 -15.29 -5.12 -6.67
C ASN A 57 -15.96 -6.17 -7.57
N ASP A 58 -15.24 -6.64 -8.60
CA ASP A 58 -15.56 -7.80 -9.47
C ASP A 58 -17.05 -7.99 -9.80
N ASP A 59 -17.74 -6.90 -10.11
CA ASP A 59 -19.15 -6.92 -10.45
C ASP A 59 -19.38 -7.22 -11.94
N LYS A 60 -20.59 -7.66 -12.30
CA LYS A 60 -20.92 -7.97 -13.70
C LYS A 60 -20.76 -6.77 -14.63
N LEU A 61 -20.87 -5.54 -14.10
CA LEU A 61 -20.77 -4.30 -14.86
C LEU A 61 -19.30 -3.95 -15.20
N SER A 62 -18.37 -4.05 -14.25
CA SER A 62 -16.93 -3.84 -14.52
C SER A 62 -16.40 -4.84 -15.54
N ILE A 63 -16.78 -6.11 -15.43
CA ILE A 63 -16.35 -7.16 -16.38
C ILE A 63 -16.92 -6.93 -17.78
N LYS A 64 -18.19 -6.50 -17.90
CA LYS A 64 -18.88 -6.38 -19.19
C LYS A 64 -18.74 -5.02 -19.87
N GLU A 65 -18.90 -3.93 -19.12
CA GLU A 65 -18.97 -2.57 -19.64
C GLU A 65 -17.60 -1.88 -19.61
N LEU A 66 -16.80 -2.16 -18.59
CA LEU A 66 -15.50 -1.52 -18.35
C LEU A 66 -14.30 -2.39 -18.78
N ASP A 67 -14.52 -3.59 -19.32
CA ASP A 67 -13.46 -4.54 -19.70
C ASP A 67 -12.48 -4.83 -18.53
N GLY A 68 -13.00 -4.96 -17.31
CA GLY A 68 -12.22 -5.09 -16.07
C GLY A 68 -11.68 -3.78 -15.50
N GLY A 69 -11.96 -2.64 -16.15
CA GLY A 69 -11.66 -1.31 -15.64
C GLY A 69 -12.44 -0.97 -14.37
N ARG A 70 -11.83 -0.17 -13.51
CA ARG A 70 -12.39 0.32 -12.24
C ARG A 70 -12.26 1.84 -12.14
N ARG A 71 -12.84 2.43 -11.10
CA ARG A 71 -12.71 3.85 -10.77
C ARG A 71 -11.97 3.99 -9.45
N ASN A 72 -10.79 4.60 -9.52
CA ASN A 72 -10.02 4.95 -8.34
C ASN A 72 -10.49 6.33 -7.85
N VAL A 73 -11.03 6.38 -6.65
CA VAL A 73 -11.42 7.62 -5.98
C VAL A 73 -10.42 7.91 -4.88
N TYR A 74 -9.97 9.16 -4.86
CA TYR A 74 -8.90 9.62 -4.01
C TYR A 74 -9.39 10.76 -3.11
N HIS A 75 -9.48 10.54 -1.79
CA HIS A 75 -9.95 11.55 -0.84
C HIS A 75 -8.85 12.55 -0.49
N ARG A 76 -8.81 13.69 -1.18
CA ARG A 76 -7.69 14.63 -1.11
C ARG A 76 -7.44 15.18 0.30
N GLN A 77 -8.52 15.47 1.04
CA GLN A 77 -8.44 16.07 2.36
C GLN A 77 -7.88 15.14 3.44
N ILE A 78 -7.95 13.82 3.23
CA ILE A 78 -7.46 12.81 4.19
C ILE A 78 -5.94 12.59 4.07
N ARG A 79 -5.36 12.92 2.91
CA ARG A 79 -3.94 12.66 2.57
C ARG A 79 -2.97 13.64 3.20
N LEU A 80 -3.40 14.89 3.36
CA LEU A 80 -2.47 15.99 3.56
C LEU A 80 -2.24 16.26 5.05
N ILE A 81 -0.96 16.35 5.43
CA ILE A 81 -0.56 16.90 6.72
C ILE A 81 -0.69 18.43 6.65
N THR A 82 -1.90 18.92 6.88
CA THR A 82 -2.24 20.33 6.72
C THR A 82 -2.00 21.18 7.97
N SER A 83 -2.04 20.58 9.17
CA SER A 83 -1.86 21.30 10.43
C SER A 83 -0.41 21.28 10.93
N GLU A 84 0.01 22.36 11.59
CA GLU A 84 1.33 22.44 12.23
C GLU A 84 1.54 21.34 13.29
N ASP A 85 0.48 21.04 14.06
CA ASP A 85 0.49 19.95 15.04
C ASP A 85 0.77 18.59 14.39
N ALA A 86 0.14 18.30 13.25
CA ALA A 86 0.38 17.05 12.53
C ALA A 86 1.81 16.96 11.97
N ARG A 87 2.37 18.07 11.47
CA ARG A 87 3.78 18.13 11.03
C ARG A 87 4.76 17.89 12.17
N GLU A 88 4.52 18.50 13.33
CA GLU A 88 5.37 18.30 14.51
C GLU A 88 5.29 16.87 15.06
N LYS A 89 4.09 16.27 15.04
CA LYS A 89 3.91 14.85 15.38
C LYS A 89 4.64 13.94 14.40
N MET A 90 4.59 14.23 13.11
CA MET A 90 5.34 13.48 12.10
C MET A 90 6.85 13.55 12.34
N LYS A 91 7.42 14.75 12.53
CA LYS A 91 8.84 14.91 12.85
C LYS A 91 9.26 14.14 14.09
N LYS A 92 8.45 14.18 15.17
CA LYS A 92 8.70 13.43 16.40
C LYS A 92 8.68 11.91 16.17
N ARG A 93 7.75 11.43 15.33
CA ARG A 93 7.70 10.02 14.93
C ARG A 93 8.97 9.63 14.19
N LEU A 94 9.32 10.34 13.11
CA LEU A 94 10.53 10.06 12.32
C LEU A 94 11.80 10.09 13.17
N ALA A 95 11.96 11.08 14.05
CA ALA A 95 13.10 11.16 14.96
C ALA A 95 13.19 9.99 15.95
N ALA A 96 12.07 9.34 16.28
CA ALA A 96 12.03 8.21 17.19
C ALA A 96 12.18 6.85 16.49
N THR A 97 12.00 6.79 15.17
CA THR A 97 11.82 5.51 14.47
C THR A 97 12.61 5.38 13.17
N VAL A 98 13.18 6.45 12.61
CA VAL A 98 13.85 6.41 11.30
C VAL A 98 15.23 7.04 11.43
N ASN A 99 16.23 6.44 10.79
CA ASN A 99 17.58 6.99 10.68
C ASN A 99 17.52 8.46 10.20
N PRO A 100 18.11 9.42 10.93
CA PRO A 100 18.13 10.84 10.57
C PRO A 100 18.58 11.14 9.14
N GLU A 101 19.49 10.35 8.57
CA GLU A 101 19.96 10.54 7.19
C GLU A 101 18.86 10.34 6.14
N LEU A 102 17.83 9.55 6.47
CA LEU A 102 16.70 9.27 5.60
C LEU A 102 15.58 10.31 5.73
N HIS A 103 15.62 11.20 6.73
CA HIS A 103 14.54 12.18 6.95
C HIS A 103 14.36 13.13 5.76
N GLN A 104 15.44 13.44 5.04
CA GLN A 104 15.40 14.27 3.83
C GLN A 104 14.58 13.65 2.68
N TYR A 105 14.42 12.33 2.70
CA TYR A 105 13.64 11.59 1.71
C TYR A 105 12.22 11.30 2.18
N TYR A 106 11.85 11.62 3.42
CA TYR A 106 10.45 11.48 3.82
C TYR A 106 9.60 12.61 3.20
N ASN A 107 8.53 12.25 2.51
CA ASN A 107 7.58 13.19 1.91
C ASN A 107 6.16 12.63 2.07
N ASP A 108 5.29 13.33 2.79
CA ASP A 108 3.91 12.87 3.02
C ASP A 108 3.09 12.76 1.72
N GLU A 109 3.42 13.55 0.70
CA GLU A 109 2.80 13.42 -0.62
C GLU A 109 3.20 12.11 -1.33
N ALA A 110 4.38 11.55 -0.99
CA ALA A 110 4.83 10.29 -1.59
C ALA A 110 4.01 9.08 -1.13
N ASP A 111 3.36 9.15 0.04
CA ASP A 111 2.36 8.15 0.46
C ASP A 111 1.16 8.11 -0.50
N HIS A 112 0.73 9.29 -0.98
CA HIS A 112 -0.31 9.35 -2.01
C HIS A 112 0.16 8.70 -3.32
N TRP A 113 1.37 9.01 -3.79
CA TRP A 113 1.90 8.41 -5.02
C TRP A 113 2.02 6.88 -4.90
N PHE A 114 2.47 6.40 -3.73
CA PHE A 114 2.49 4.98 -3.41
C PHE A 114 1.08 4.36 -3.44
N THR A 115 0.11 5.01 -2.79
CA THR A 115 -1.30 4.58 -2.77
C THR A 115 -1.87 4.52 -4.18
N VAL A 116 -1.52 5.46 -5.05
CA VAL A 116 -1.91 5.43 -6.47
C VAL A 116 -1.39 4.18 -7.17
N GLY A 117 -0.11 3.85 -6.96
CA GLY A 117 0.49 2.62 -7.48
C GLY A 117 -0.17 1.36 -6.91
N HIS A 118 -0.55 1.36 -5.63
CA HIS A 118 -1.27 0.29 -4.98
C HIS A 118 -2.64 0.04 -5.64
N GLU A 119 -3.46 1.08 -5.78
CA GLU A 119 -4.78 0.94 -6.41
C GLU A 119 -4.70 0.47 -7.86
N ASN A 120 -3.67 0.93 -8.60
CA ASN A 120 -3.38 0.44 -9.94
C ASN A 120 -2.91 -1.03 -9.93
N GLY A 121 -2.16 -1.43 -8.90
CA GLY A 121 -1.69 -2.80 -8.70
C GLY A 121 -2.82 -3.81 -8.53
N HIS A 122 -3.95 -3.43 -7.95
CA HIS A 122 -5.16 -4.27 -7.90
C HIS A 122 -5.69 -4.63 -9.29
N SER A 123 -5.52 -3.76 -10.27
CA SER A 123 -5.93 -4.00 -11.66
C SER A 123 -4.95 -4.88 -12.43
N LEU A 124 -3.84 -5.33 -11.83
CA LEU A 124 -2.78 -6.08 -12.51
C LEU A 124 -2.62 -7.49 -11.95
N GLY A 125 -2.03 -8.39 -12.74
CA GLY A 125 -1.85 -9.79 -12.35
C GLY A 125 -3.00 -10.71 -12.80
N PRO A 126 -3.03 -11.97 -12.30
CA PRO A 126 -3.98 -12.98 -12.74
C PRO A 126 -5.44 -12.57 -12.54
N LYS A 127 -6.23 -12.62 -13.63
CA LYS A 127 -7.66 -12.28 -13.65
C LYS A 127 -8.56 -13.27 -12.90
N SER A 128 -8.16 -14.53 -12.81
CA SER A 128 -8.96 -15.60 -12.20
C SER A 128 -8.07 -16.71 -11.64
N GLY A 129 -8.66 -17.65 -10.90
CA GLY A 129 -7.95 -18.80 -10.33
C GLY A 129 -7.39 -18.57 -8.93
N THR A 130 -7.69 -17.41 -8.32
CA THR A 130 -7.24 -17.06 -6.97
C THR A 130 -8.22 -17.51 -5.88
N GLU A 131 -9.40 -18.02 -6.25
CA GLU A 131 -10.46 -18.45 -5.33
C GLU A 131 -9.99 -19.56 -4.38
N GLY A 132 -9.17 -20.49 -4.87
CA GLY A 132 -8.68 -21.61 -4.06
C GLY A 132 -7.68 -21.24 -2.97
N LEU A 133 -7.21 -19.99 -2.93
CA LEU A 133 -6.45 -19.45 -1.78
C LEU A 133 -7.31 -19.31 -0.51
N GLY A 134 -8.65 -19.34 -0.66
CA GLY A 134 -9.59 -19.25 0.45
C GLY A 134 -9.40 -17.98 1.29
N LYS A 135 -9.32 -18.14 2.62
CA LYS A 135 -9.19 -17.02 3.57
C LYS A 135 -7.91 -16.18 3.41
N TYR A 136 -6.92 -16.64 2.65
CA TYR A 136 -5.66 -15.91 2.40
C TYR A 136 -5.72 -15.02 1.15
N LYS A 137 -6.77 -15.14 0.32
CA LYS A 137 -6.91 -14.37 -0.93
C LYS A 137 -6.71 -12.88 -0.71
N SER A 138 -7.39 -12.29 0.28
CA SER A 138 -7.31 -10.84 0.56
C SER A 138 -5.91 -10.42 1.03
N ILE A 139 -5.27 -11.17 1.92
CA ILE A 139 -3.90 -10.86 2.38
C ILE A 139 -2.92 -10.85 1.19
N ILE A 140 -3.01 -11.85 0.33
CA ILE A 140 -2.11 -12.02 -0.82
C ILE A 140 -2.37 -10.94 -1.87
N GLU A 141 -3.63 -10.60 -2.14
CA GLU A 141 -4.01 -9.56 -3.10
C GLU A 141 -3.55 -8.16 -2.68
N GLU A 142 -3.68 -7.84 -1.39
CA GLU A 142 -3.24 -6.57 -0.81
C GLU A 142 -1.71 -6.45 -0.78
N ASN A 143 -1.05 -7.57 -0.53
CA ASN A 143 0.40 -7.65 -0.59
C ASN A 143 0.90 -7.49 -2.04
N LYS A 144 0.20 -8.08 -3.01
CA LYS A 144 0.47 -7.90 -4.45
C LYS A 144 0.42 -6.42 -4.84
N ALA A 145 -0.66 -5.74 -4.47
CA ALA A 145 -0.88 -4.34 -4.84
C ALA A 145 0.26 -3.42 -4.36
N ASP A 146 0.69 -3.56 -3.10
CA ASP A 146 1.85 -2.83 -2.57
C ASP A 146 3.15 -3.17 -3.29
N MET A 147 3.42 -4.46 -3.49
CA MET A 147 4.66 -4.89 -4.13
C MET A 147 4.72 -4.43 -5.58
N ILE A 148 3.60 -4.37 -6.30
CA ILE A 148 3.54 -3.74 -7.62
C ILE A 148 3.90 -2.26 -7.54
N SER A 149 3.35 -1.53 -6.57
CA SER A 149 3.61 -0.10 -6.39
C SER A 149 5.11 0.20 -6.27
N LEU A 150 5.85 -0.63 -5.53
CA LEU A 150 7.32 -0.52 -5.40
C LEU A 150 8.07 -1.09 -6.60
N ALA A 151 7.71 -2.29 -7.05
CA ALA A 151 8.41 -3.04 -8.10
C ALA A 151 8.44 -2.30 -9.44
N MET A 152 7.45 -1.43 -9.67
CA MET A 152 7.30 -0.63 -10.89
C MET A 152 7.99 0.73 -10.81
N LEU A 153 8.57 1.12 -9.66
CA LEU A 153 9.16 2.46 -9.51
C LEU A 153 10.26 2.73 -10.53
N ASP A 154 11.15 1.77 -10.81
CA ASP A 154 12.22 1.95 -11.79
C ASP A 154 11.62 2.18 -13.18
N VAL A 155 10.69 1.31 -13.60
CA VAL A 155 10.00 1.39 -14.90
C VAL A 155 9.26 2.73 -15.05
N LEU A 156 8.58 3.19 -14.00
CA LEU A 156 7.82 4.44 -14.01
C LEU A 156 8.75 5.66 -13.98
N THR A 157 9.90 5.58 -13.30
CA THR A 157 10.93 6.63 -13.28
C THR A 157 11.58 6.77 -14.65
N GLU A 158 11.95 5.65 -15.29
CA GLU A 158 12.52 5.62 -16.64
C GLU A 158 11.54 6.17 -17.69
N ALA A 159 10.24 5.91 -17.51
CA ALA A 159 9.18 6.44 -18.36
C ALA A 159 8.81 7.92 -18.08
N GLY A 160 9.46 8.55 -17.10
CA GLY A 160 9.27 9.96 -16.76
C GLY A 160 8.05 10.28 -15.89
N MET A 161 7.39 9.27 -15.30
CA MET A 161 6.28 9.49 -14.34
C MET A 161 6.79 10.07 -13.02
N TYR A 162 7.94 9.57 -12.55
CA TYR A 162 8.59 10.03 -11.33
C TYR A 162 9.99 10.53 -11.63
N THR A 163 10.42 11.57 -10.91
CA THR A 163 11.82 11.98 -10.89
C THR A 163 12.66 11.02 -10.03
N PRO A 164 14.00 10.97 -10.19
CA PRO A 164 14.87 10.17 -9.33
C PRO A 164 14.72 10.51 -7.84
N GLU A 165 14.41 11.77 -7.51
CA GLU A 165 14.17 12.20 -6.14
C GLU A 165 12.83 11.66 -5.62
N GLN A 166 11.75 11.80 -6.38
CA GLN A 166 10.44 11.27 -6.01
C GLN A 166 10.48 9.74 -5.82
N ARG A 167 11.25 9.02 -6.63
CA ARG A 167 11.50 7.58 -6.43
C ARG A 167 12.05 7.28 -5.03
N LYS A 168 13.10 7.99 -4.60
CA LYS A 168 13.67 7.84 -3.26
C LYS A 168 12.65 8.19 -2.19
N GLN A 169 11.86 9.25 -2.43
CA GLN A 169 10.84 9.68 -1.50
C GLN A 169 9.74 8.63 -1.30
N ILE A 170 9.26 8.00 -2.38
CA ILE A 170 8.28 6.91 -2.30
C ILE A 170 8.83 5.75 -1.49
N ILE A 171 10.08 5.33 -1.76
CA ILE A 171 10.71 4.20 -1.08
C ILE A 171 10.82 4.45 0.44
N VAL A 172 11.36 5.61 0.83
CA VAL A 172 11.60 5.92 2.25
C VAL A 172 10.29 6.19 2.98
N THR A 173 9.35 6.89 2.35
CA THR A 173 8.02 7.15 2.94
C THR A 173 7.26 5.85 3.14
N TYR A 174 7.19 4.98 2.13
CA TYR A 174 6.61 3.64 2.26
C TYR A 174 7.24 2.87 3.44
N ALA A 175 8.56 2.80 3.51
CA ALA A 175 9.24 2.06 4.56
C ALA A 175 8.91 2.62 5.96
N ALA A 176 8.92 3.94 6.13
CA ALA A 176 8.58 4.58 7.40
C ALA A 176 7.11 4.40 7.80
N ASP A 177 6.19 4.48 6.84
CA ASP A 177 4.75 4.42 7.09
C ASP A 177 4.19 3.00 7.18
N ASN A 178 4.90 2.00 6.63
CA ASN A 178 4.55 0.59 6.75
C ASN A 178 4.87 -0.02 8.14
N MET A 179 5.45 0.76 9.05
CA MET A 179 5.77 0.31 10.40
C MET A 179 4.52 0.22 11.29
N MET A 180 4.41 -0.89 12.02
CA MET A 180 3.21 -1.23 12.78
C MET A 180 3.31 -0.84 14.26
N THR A 181 2.19 -0.43 14.85
CA THR A 181 2.12 -0.12 16.30
C THR A 181 1.90 -1.35 17.17
N SER A 182 1.48 -2.48 16.61
CA SER A 182 1.30 -3.75 17.31
C SER A 182 1.20 -4.90 16.32
N LYS A 183 1.60 -6.10 16.74
CA LYS A 183 1.37 -7.32 15.96
C LYS A 183 -0.13 -7.49 15.67
N PRO A 184 -0.55 -7.54 14.39
CA PRO A 184 -1.95 -7.72 14.03
C PRO A 184 -2.38 -9.17 14.21
N THR A 185 -3.67 -9.42 14.04
CA THR A 185 -4.23 -10.77 13.92
C THR A 185 -4.46 -11.11 12.45
N LEU A 186 -4.51 -12.40 12.11
CA LEU A 186 -4.66 -12.85 10.72
C LEU A 186 -5.97 -12.39 10.04
N SER A 187 -6.96 -11.90 10.79
CA SER A 187 -8.18 -11.33 10.21
C SER A 187 -7.99 -9.92 9.64
N GLN A 188 -6.87 -9.23 9.94
CA GLN A 188 -6.60 -7.87 9.52
C GLN A 188 -5.68 -7.85 8.29
N ALA A 189 -6.23 -8.17 7.11
CA ALA A 189 -5.44 -8.42 5.90
C ALA A 189 -4.39 -7.32 5.59
N HIS A 190 -4.83 -6.05 5.62
CA HIS A 190 -3.99 -4.87 5.40
C HIS A 190 -2.82 -4.74 6.37
N ARG A 191 -2.98 -5.19 7.61
CA ARG A 191 -1.91 -5.10 8.63
C ARG A 191 -1.01 -6.32 8.60
N VAL A 192 -1.55 -7.49 8.28
CA VAL A 192 -0.79 -8.74 8.13
C VAL A 192 0.22 -8.60 6.99
N ARG A 193 -0.19 -8.03 5.84
CA ARG A 193 0.73 -7.80 4.72
C ARG A 193 1.90 -6.88 5.11
N SER A 194 1.68 -5.85 5.92
CA SER A 194 2.75 -4.92 6.33
C SER A 194 3.82 -5.66 7.13
N VAL A 195 3.41 -6.56 8.03
CA VAL A 195 4.35 -7.43 8.76
C VAL A 195 5.09 -8.35 7.79
N MET A 196 4.39 -8.95 6.82
CA MET A 196 5.00 -9.82 5.80
C MET A 196 6.06 -9.08 4.99
N GLN A 197 5.75 -7.88 4.52
CA GLN A 197 6.65 -7.04 3.73
C GLN A 197 7.85 -6.60 4.55
N ASN A 198 7.63 -6.07 5.76
CA ASN A 198 8.71 -5.65 6.64
C ASN A 198 9.68 -6.80 6.92
N TYR A 199 9.15 -7.99 7.22
CA TYR A 199 9.99 -9.17 7.45
C TYR A 199 10.75 -9.59 6.19
N TYR A 200 10.09 -9.59 5.03
CA TYR A 200 10.70 -9.96 3.76
C TYR A 200 11.85 -9.01 3.39
N PHE A 201 11.63 -7.69 3.45
CA PHE A 201 12.67 -6.70 3.18
C PHE A 201 13.83 -6.77 4.17
N ILE A 202 13.57 -7.06 5.46
CA ILE A 202 14.64 -7.27 6.44
C ILE A 202 15.46 -8.52 6.10
N LYS A 203 14.78 -9.63 5.80
CA LYS A 203 15.42 -10.90 5.43
C LYS A 203 16.32 -10.76 4.19
N GLU A 204 15.91 -9.95 3.23
CA GLU A 204 16.66 -9.69 1.99
C GLU A 204 17.68 -8.54 2.13
N GLY A 205 17.77 -7.92 3.31
CA GLY A 205 18.73 -6.85 3.61
C GLY A 205 18.46 -5.52 2.91
N ALA A 206 17.22 -5.29 2.49
CA ALA A 206 16.73 -4.02 1.94
C ALA A 206 16.24 -3.05 3.04
N MET A 207 15.85 -3.60 4.18
CA MET A 207 15.58 -2.83 5.40
C MET A 207 16.33 -3.43 6.58
N GLU A 208 16.55 -2.61 7.60
CA GLU A 208 17.07 -3.04 8.89
C GLU A 208 16.32 -2.27 9.98
N ILE A 209 15.95 -2.96 11.05
CA ILE A 209 15.49 -2.30 12.28
C ILE A 209 16.52 -2.62 13.34
N SER A 210 17.17 -1.60 13.89
CA SER A 210 18.16 -1.78 14.94
C SER A 210 17.51 -2.34 16.22
N PRO A 211 18.30 -2.89 17.18
CA PRO A 211 17.77 -3.32 18.47
C PRO A 211 17.02 -2.21 19.24
N GLU A 212 17.37 -0.94 19.00
CA GLU A 212 16.72 0.26 19.56
C GLU A 212 15.41 0.63 18.86
N GLY A 213 15.03 -0.09 17.80
CA GLY A 213 13.82 0.17 17.01
C GLY A 213 13.99 1.35 16.05
N ILE A 214 15.18 1.52 15.46
CA ILE A 214 15.45 2.54 14.43
C ILE A 214 15.50 1.88 13.05
N LEU A 215 14.68 2.37 12.13
CA LEU A 215 14.60 1.91 10.75
C LEU A 215 15.75 2.50 9.92
N ASN A 216 16.44 1.63 9.19
CA ASN A 216 17.34 1.97 8.11
C ASN A 216 16.87 1.29 6.81
N VAL A 217 17.12 1.92 5.67
CA VAL A 217 16.64 1.48 4.35
C VAL A 217 17.78 1.53 3.36
N ASP A 218 18.04 0.41 2.69
CA ASP A 218 18.91 0.34 1.53
C ASP A 218 18.07 0.60 0.27
N ILE A 219 18.01 1.89 -0.12
CA ILE A 219 17.17 2.38 -1.21
C ILE A 219 17.39 1.60 -2.52
N GLU A 220 18.63 1.19 -2.80
CA GLU A 220 18.97 0.48 -4.04
C GLU A 220 18.43 -0.95 -4.05
N LYS A 221 18.28 -1.58 -2.88
CA LYS A 221 17.74 -2.94 -2.77
C LYS A 221 16.22 -3.00 -2.67
N MET A 222 15.54 -1.89 -2.39
CA MET A 222 14.08 -1.88 -2.18
C MET A 222 13.31 -2.33 -3.43
N VAL A 223 13.59 -1.75 -4.61
CA VAL A 223 12.87 -2.15 -5.84
C VAL A 223 13.18 -3.59 -6.26
N PRO A 224 14.45 -4.05 -6.31
CA PRO A 224 14.76 -5.46 -6.60
C PRO A 224 14.08 -6.44 -5.62
N THR A 225 14.05 -6.10 -4.33
CA THR A 225 13.42 -6.95 -3.31
C THR A 225 11.90 -6.99 -3.47
N ALA A 226 11.26 -5.85 -3.78
CA ALA A 226 9.84 -5.80 -4.08
C ALA A 226 9.49 -6.63 -5.33
N ARG A 227 10.33 -6.58 -6.38
CA ARG A 227 10.16 -7.43 -7.58
C ARG A 227 10.25 -8.91 -7.24
N LYS A 228 11.23 -9.31 -6.42
CA LYS A 228 11.40 -10.69 -5.96
C LYS A 228 10.16 -11.17 -5.19
N MET A 229 9.67 -10.35 -4.25
CA MET A 229 8.46 -10.67 -3.48
C MET A 229 7.22 -10.75 -4.40
N LEU A 230 7.10 -9.84 -5.37
CA LEU A 230 6.02 -9.85 -6.35
C LEU A 230 6.01 -11.13 -7.20
N GLU A 231 7.17 -11.60 -7.65
CA GLU A 231 7.28 -12.88 -8.38
C GLU A 231 6.74 -14.04 -7.55
N GLU A 232 7.12 -14.14 -6.27
CA GLU A 232 6.59 -15.17 -5.36
C GLU A 232 5.07 -15.06 -5.18
N ILE A 233 4.55 -13.82 -5.02
CA ILE A 233 3.11 -13.57 -4.88
C ILE A 233 2.34 -14.05 -6.10
N ILE A 234 2.80 -13.70 -7.31
CA ILE A 234 2.14 -14.08 -8.56
C ILE A 234 2.17 -15.60 -8.73
N GLN A 235 3.28 -16.26 -8.41
CA GLN A 235 3.34 -17.73 -8.42
C GLN A 235 2.32 -18.36 -7.47
N VAL A 236 2.16 -17.84 -6.26
CA VAL A 236 1.16 -18.32 -5.29
C VAL A 236 -0.25 -18.10 -5.84
N GLN A 237 -0.54 -16.94 -6.41
CA GLN A 237 -1.84 -16.63 -7.02
C GLN A 237 -2.17 -17.56 -8.19
N MET A 238 -1.22 -17.81 -9.09
CA MET A 238 -1.41 -18.72 -10.23
C MET A 238 -1.64 -20.17 -9.81
N LYS A 239 -1.07 -20.60 -8.68
CA LYS A 239 -1.35 -21.94 -8.15
C LYS A 239 -2.76 -22.06 -7.57
N GLY A 240 -3.29 -20.98 -7.01
CA GLY A 240 -4.65 -20.96 -6.47
C GLY A 240 -4.88 -22.01 -5.38
N ASP A 241 -3.85 -22.42 -4.65
CA ASP A 241 -3.91 -23.54 -3.70
C ASP A 241 -3.89 -23.02 -2.25
N PHE A 242 -4.84 -23.52 -1.44
CA PHE A 242 -5.00 -23.08 -0.05
C PHE A 242 -3.74 -23.31 0.78
N SER A 243 -3.13 -24.50 0.70
CA SER A 243 -1.95 -24.85 1.51
C SER A 243 -0.71 -24.06 1.09
N LYS A 244 -0.58 -23.75 -0.21
CA LYS A 244 0.48 -22.84 -0.70
C LYS A 244 0.26 -21.41 -0.21
N GLY A 245 -0.97 -20.90 -0.27
CA GLY A 245 -1.32 -19.58 0.25
C GLY A 245 -1.07 -19.46 1.76
N GLU A 246 -1.51 -20.47 2.53
CA GLU A 246 -1.26 -20.54 3.97
C GLU A 246 0.23 -20.53 4.29
N LYS A 247 1.00 -21.40 3.62
CA LYS A 247 2.44 -21.47 3.83
C LYS A 247 3.11 -20.14 3.52
N TYR A 248 2.81 -19.52 2.37
CA TYR A 248 3.39 -18.25 1.99
C TYR A 248 3.10 -17.14 3.01
N VAL A 249 1.85 -17.05 3.50
CA VAL A 249 1.48 -16.06 4.51
C VAL A 249 2.19 -16.33 5.83
N LEU A 250 2.19 -17.57 6.32
CA LEU A 250 2.78 -17.91 7.62
C LEU A 250 4.31 -17.82 7.63
N ASP A 251 4.98 -18.19 6.54
CA ASP A 251 6.44 -18.08 6.41
C ASP A 251 6.91 -16.62 6.44
N ASN A 252 6.07 -15.68 5.99
CA ASN A 252 6.38 -14.25 5.95
C ASN A 252 5.78 -13.48 7.13
N PHE A 253 4.71 -13.96 7.78
CA PHE A 253 4.06 -13.30 8.91
C PHE A 253 4.84 -13.51 10.22
N VAL A 254 6.10 -13.07 10.23
CA VAL A 254 7.03 -13.19 11.34
C VAL A 254 7.20 -11.82 11.99
N TRP A 255 6.88 -11.75 13.28
CA TRP A 255 7.03 -10.53 14.08
C TRP A 255 8.31 -10.63 14.90
N THR A 256 9.33 -9.84 14.54
CA THR A 256 10.65 -9.92 15.18
C THR A 256 10.70 -9.09 16.48
N PRO A 257 11.67 -9.34 17.38
CA PRO A 257 11.88 -8.50 18.56
C PRO A 257 12.11 -7.02 18.22
N GLU A 258 12.81 -6.74 17.12
CA GLU A 258 13.12 -5.38 16.66
C GLU A 258 11.85 -4.66 16.18
N MET A 259 10.94 -5.38 15.50
CA MET A 259 9.61 -4.85 15.16
C MET A 259 8.78 -4.54 16.41
N GLU A 260 8.89 -5.35 17.47
CA GLU A 260 8.23 -5.09 18.74
C GLU A 260 8.79 -3.82 19.41
N THR A 261 10.12 -3.65 19.45
CA THR A 261 10.75 -2.43 19.97
C THR A 261 10.32 -1.19 19.18
N MET A 262 10.35 -1.26 17.85
CA MET A 262 9.85 -0.22 16.95
C MET A 262 8.39 0.13 17.26
N ALA A 263 7.52 -0.86 17.38
CA ALA A 263 6.10 -0.67 17.69
C ALA A 263 5.88 0.05 19.04
N GLN A 264 6.72 -0.25 20.04
CA GLN A 264 6.69 0.42 21.33
C GLN A 264 7.15 1.89 21.22
N ASN A 265 8.18 2.17 20.42
CA ASN A 265 8.63 3.54 20.14
C ASN A 265 7.52 4.35 19.47
N ILE A 266 6.88 3.81 18.43
CA ILE A 266 5.74 4.46 17.75
C ILE A 266 4.61 4.70 18.75
N LYS A 267 4.20 3.70 19.53
CA LYS A 267 3.14 3.86 20.55
C LYS A 267 3.47 4.97 21.55
N LYS A 268 4.72 5.10 21.98
CA LYS A 268 5.13 6.12 22.94
C LYS A 268 4.93 7.53 22.39
N VAL A 269 5.19 7.75 21.10
CA VAL A 269 4.98 9.04 20.43
C VAL A 269 3.52 9.24 20.00
N SER A 270 2.80 8.17 19.67
CA SER A 270 1.43 8.20 19.12
C SER A 270 0.30 8.34 20.15
N LYS A 271 0.57 8.33 21.47
CA LYS A 271 -0.45 8.54 22.53
C LYS A 271 -1.22 9.88 22.45
N THR A 272 -0.89 10.73 21.48
CA THR A 272 -1.45 12.06 21.23
C THR A 272 -2.30 12.16 19.95
N LEU A 273 -2.62 11.03 19.28
CA LEU A 273 -3.17 10.98 17.90
C LEU A 273 -4.63 10.51 17.77
N ASN A 274 -5.51 10.75 18.75
CA ASN A 274 -6.94 10.56 18.50
C ASN A 274 -7.51 11.80 17.79
N GLY A 275 -7.81 11.66 16.50
CA GLY A 275 -8.50 12.68 15.71
C GLY A 275 -10.02 12.50 15.75
N LYS A 276 -10.77 13.58 15.50
CA LYS A 276 -12.21 13.56 15.24
C LYS A 276 -12.45 14.10 13.83
N VAL A 277 -13.41 13.52 13.10
CA VAL A 277 -13.88 14.09 11.84
C VAL A 277 -14.77 15.29 12.13
N GLU A 278 -14.48 16.42 11.50
CA GLU A 278 -15.34 17.61 11.50
C GLU A 278 -15.83 17.87 10.07
N SER A 279 -17.14 17.96 9.89
CA SER A 279 -17.80 18.08 8.57
C SER A 279 -18.66 19.35 8.47
N PRO A 280 -18.07 20.55 8.61
CA PRO A 280 -18.83 21.81 8.75
C PRO A 280 -19.67 22.15 7.51
N LEU A 281 -19.29 21.68 6.32
CA LEU A 281 -20.09 21.85 5.12
C LEU A 281 -21.34 20.95 5.14
N ALA A 282 -21.20 19.68 5.55
CA ALA A 282 -22.34 18.79 5.70
C ALA A 282 -23.33 19.33 6.74
N ASP A 283 -22.84 19.80 7.89
CA ASP A 283 -23.66 20.36 8.95
C ASP A 283 -24.50 21.55 8.43
N LYS A 284 -23.86 22.47 7.69
CA LYS A 284 -24.56 23.62 7.06
C LYS A 284 -25.61 23.21 6.03
N LEU A 285 -25.35 22.17 5.24
CA LEU A 285 -26.27 21.69 4.20
C LEU A 285 -27.50 20.97 4.79
N LEU A 286 -27.41 20.47 6.02
CA LEU A 286 -28.54 19.85 6.73
C LEU A 286 -29.45 20.88 7.40
N GLU A 287 -28.91 22.08 7.71
CA GLU A 287 -29.64 23.19 8.32
C GLU A 287 -30.37 24.08 7.30
N SER A 288 -30.07 23.92 6.00
CA SER A 288 -30.66 24.68 4.88
C SER A 288 -31.87 24.00 4.25
#